data_AF-A0A834DH55-F1
#
_entry.id   AF-A0A834DH55-F1
#
_cell.length_a   1.000
_cell.length_b   1.000
_cell.length_c   1.000
_cell.angle_alpha   90.00
_cell.angle_beta   90.00
_cell.angle_gamma   90.00
#
_symmetry.space_group_name_H-M   'P 1'
#
loop_
_entity.id
_entity.type
_entity.pdbx_description
1 polymer ?
#
loop_
_entity_poly.entity_id
_entity_poly.type
_entity_poly.pdbx_seq_one_letter_code
_entity_poly.pdbx_strand_id
1 'polypeptide(L)'
;MGHLGALLFLLGALGALADICHVPEVDSKLVQSLGQRLLPWLDQLSPDYLNPSIYVGLRLSSVEASTKEDLYLHSLKIGYQQSLLEYCHALSSLFPMPRSTS
;
A
#
# COMPACT_ATOMS: atom_id res chain seq x y z
N MET A 1 -14.61 -10.79 38.46
CA MET A 1 -15.48 -10.24 37.38
C MET A 1 -15.20 -8.76 37.03
N GLY A 2 -14.55 -7.96 37.88
CA GLY A 2 -14.32 -6.53 37.60
C GLY A 2 -13.38 -6.21 36.43
N HIS A 3 -12.29 -6.97 36.24
CA HIS A 3 -11.33 -6.72 35.16
C HIS A 3 -11.89 -6.99 33.76
N LEU A 4 -12.73 -8.02 33.63
CA LEU A 4 -13.39 -8.33 32.35
C LEU A 4 -14.38 -7.24 31.97
N GLY A 5 -15.14 -6.70 32.93
CA GLY A 5 -16.04 -5.57 32.71
C GLY A 5 -15.30 -4.28 32.31
N ALA A 6 -14.18 -3.97 32.97
CA ALA A 6 -13.34 -2.84 32.60
C ALA A 6 -12.74 -2.99 31.19
N LEU A 7 -12.27 -4.20 30.83
CA LEU A 7 -11.78 -4.50 29.48
C LEU A 7 -12.85 -4.31 28.43
N LEU A 8 -14.05 -4.87 28.65
CA LEU A 8 -15.18 -4.72 27.72
C LEU A 8 -15.62 -3.27 27.57
N PHE A 9 -15.59 -2.49 28.66
CA PHE A 9 -15.89 -1.06 28.63
C PHE A 9 -14.84 -0.28 27.83
N LEU A 10 -13.55 -0.57 28.03
CA LEU A 10 -12.46 0.06 27.27
C LEU A 10 -12.53 -0.32 25.79
N LEU A 11 -12.77 -1.59 25.46
CA LEU A 11 -12.97 -2.06 24.08
C LEU A 11 -14.18 -1.40 23.42
N GLY A 12 -15.30 -1.28 24.14
CA GLY A 12 -16.50 -0.60 23.67
C GLY A 12 -16.30 0.90 23.47
N ALA A 13 -15.61 1.58 24.39
CA ALA A 13 -15.26 2.98 24.26
C ALA A 13 -14.30 3.23 23.09
N LEU A 14 -13.31 2.35 22.90
CA LEU A 14 -12.38 2.43 21.77
C LEU A 14 -13.08 2.19 20.43
N GLY A 15 -14.02 1.24 20.38
CA GLY A 15 -14.87 1.00 19.22
C GLY A 15 -15.80 2.17 18.91
N ALA A 16 -16.40 2.79 19.94
CA ALA A 16 -17.25 3.98 19.76
C ALA A 16 -16.44 5.21 19.29
N LEU A 17 -15.21 5.40 19.79
CA LEU A 17 -14.31 6.46 19.33
C LEU A 17 -13.85 6.27 17.87
N ALA A 18 -13.71 5.03 17.41
CA ALA A 18 -13.35 4.75 16.03
C ALA A 18 -14.40 5.27 15.03
N ASP A 19 -15.67 5.25 15.41
CA ASP A 19 -16.79 5.76 14.61
C ASP A 19 -16.81 7.31 14.56
N ILE A 20 -16.35 7.97 15.63
CA ILE A 20 -16.22 9.44 15.69
C ILE A 20 -15.13 9.96 14.74
N CYS A 21 -14.11 9.15 14.47
CA CYS A 21 -13.05 9.48 13.50
C CYS A 21 -13.42 9.13 12.05
N HIS A 22 -14.64 8.65 11.78
CA HIS A 22 -15.09 8.38 10.43
C HIS A 22 -15.28 9.69 9.68
N VAL A 23 -14.57 9.85 8.56
CA VAL A 23 -14.81 10.98 7.67
C VAL A 23 -16.18 10.77 7.04
N PRO A 24 -17.16 11.67 7.26
CA PRO A 24 -18.48 11.53 6.68
C PRO A 24 -18.38 11.49 5.16
N GLU A 25 -19.35 10.84 4.52
CA GLU A 25 -19.37 10.66 3.06
C GLU A 25 -19.18 12.01 2.35
N VAL A 26 -18.01 12.17 1.73
CA VAL A 26 -17.62 13.37 0.98
C VAL A 26 -18.34 13.34 -0.37
N ASP A 27 -18.57 14.51 -0.98
CA ASP A 27 -19.15 14.62 -2.33
C ASP A 27 -18.50 13.58 -3.27
N SER A 28 -19.31 12.61 -3.70
CA SER A 28 -18.87 11.49 -4.51
C SER A 28 -18.25 11.95 -5.83
N LYS A 29 -18.66 13.12 -6.34
CA LYS A 29 -18.05 13.75 -7.51
C LYS A 29 -16.63 14.22 -7.25
N LEU A 30 -16.34 14.72 -6.04
CA LEU A 30 -14.98 15.13 -5.66
C LEU A 30 -14.06 13.92 -5.62
N VAL A 31 -14.48 12.85 -4.93
CA VAL A 31 -13.71 11.59 -4.83
C VAL A 31 -13.47 10.99 -6.21
N GLN A 32 -14.51 10.94 -7.05
CA GLN A 32 -14.40 10.46 -8.43
C GLN A 32 -13.43 11.32 -9.25
N SER A 33 -13.46 12.65 -9.10
CA SER A 33 -12.54 13.55 -9.81
C SER A 33 -11.08 13.36 -9.40
N LEU A 34 -10.83 13.05 -8.12
CA LEU A 34 -9.48 12.72 -7.63
C LEU A 34 -9.00 11.39 -8.21
N GLY A 35 -9.86 10.36 -8.21
CA GLY A 35 -9.55 9.08 -8.84
C GLY A 35 -9.25 9.22 -10.34
N GLN A 36 -10.04 10.01 -11.06
CA GLN A 36 -9.80 10.30 -12.49
C GLN A 36 -8.44 10.95 -12.76
N ARG A 37 -7.91 11.75 -11.84
CA ARG A 37 -6.55 12.32 -11.95
C ARG A 37 -5.45 11.29 -11.72
N LEU A 38 -5.75 10.21 -10.98
CA LEU A 38 -4.82 9.12 -10.71
C LEU A 38 -4.83 8.06 -11.82
N LEU A 39 -5.95 7.85 -12.53
CA LEU A 39 -6.04 6.83 -13.59
C LEU A 39 -4.91 6.88 -14.65
N PRO A 40 -4.47 8.04 -15.15
CA PRO A 40 -3.39 8.11 -16.14
C PRO A 40 -2.04 7.60 -15.63
N TRP A 41 -1.84 7.54 -14.31
CA TRP A 41 -0.62 6.96 -13.73
C TRP A 41 -0.54 5.45 -13.93
N LEU A 42 -1.67 4.76 -14.11
CA LEU A 42 -1.68 3.32 -14.38
C LEU A 42 -1.10 2.98 -15.76
N ASP A 43 -0.99 3.95 -16.66
CA ASP A 43 -0.34 3.78 -17.96
C ASP A 43 1.18 4.02 -17.89
N GLN A 44 1.69 4.58 -16.79
CA GLN A 44 3.13 4.84 -16.58
C GLN A 44 3.81 3.62 -15.97
N LEU A 45 4.17 2.65 -16.82
CA LEU A 45 4.74 1.37 -16.39
C LEU A 45 6.27 1.34 -16.33
N SER A 46 6.93 2.45 -16.65
CA SER A 46 8.39 2.56 -16.49
C SER A 46 8.78 2.50 -15.01
N PRO A 47 9.85 1.77 -14.63
CA PRO A 47 10.27 1.64 -13.22
C PRO A 47 10.39 2.95 -12.46
N ASP A 48 10.85 4.03 -13.10
CA ASP A 48 11.03 5.35 -12.48
C ASP A 48 9.71 6.02 -12.06
N TYR A 49 8.60 5.59 -12.63
CA TYR A 49 7.27 6.16 -12.43
C TYR A 49 6.30 5.21 -11.70
N LEU A 50 6.73 3.96 -11.44
CA LEU A 50 5.96 3.03 -10.66
C LEU A 50 5.83 3.52 -9.22
N ASN A 51 4.58 3.63 -8.75
CA ASN A 51 4.27 4.14 -7.43
C ASN A 51 3.28 3.21 -6.70
N PRO A 52 3.75 2.43 -5.71
CA PRO A 52 2.89 1.51 -4.98
C PRO A 52 1.79 2.23 -4.19
N SER A 53 2.01 3.47 -3.75
CA SER A 53 1.00 4.26 -3.04
C SER A 53 -0.19 4.64 -3.92
N ILE A 54 0.01 4.81 -5.24
CA ILE A 54 -1.09 5.04 -6.18
C ILE A 54 -1.97 3.80 -6.29
N TYR A 55 -1.37 2.63 -6.45
CA TYR A 55 -2.10 1.35 -6.48
C TYR A 55 -2.90 1.13 -5.19
N VAL A 56 -2.26 1.29 -4.04
CA VAL A 56 -2.93 1.14 -2.73
C VAL A 56 -4.05 2.17 -2.57
N GLY A 57 -3.82 3.43 -2.94
CA GLY A 57 -4.82 4.49 -2.85
C GLY A 57 -6.07 4.19 -3.67
N LEU A 58 -5.90 3.74 -4.93
CA LEU A 58 -7.03 3.36 -5.78
C LEU A 58 -7.78 2.15 -5.22
N ARG A 59 -7.07 1.10 -4.77
CA ARG A 59 -7.68 -0.10 -4.19
C ARG A 59 -8.46 0.14 -2.89
N LEU A 60 -8.04 1.12 -2.10
CA LEU A 60 -8.73 1.52 -0.87
C LEU A 60 -9.81 2.59 -1.11
N SER A 61 -9.89 3.13 -2.33
CA SER A 61 -10.90 4.11 -2.70
C SER A 61 -12.19 3.45 -3.18
N SER A 62 -13.24 4.24 -3.33
CA SER A 62 -14.48 3.84 -4.02
C SER A 62 -14.39 3.95 -5.55
N VAL A 63 -13.24 4.33 -6.10
CA VAL A 63 -13.04 4.51 -7.54
C VAL A 63 -12.46 3.24 -8.15
N GLU A 64 -13.21 2.64 -9.08
CA GLU A 64 -12.79 1.46 -9.80
C GLU A 64 -11.83 1.82 -10.95
N ALA A 65 -10.57 1.38 -10.87
CA ALA A 65 -9.57 1.72 -11.88
C ALA A 65 -9.44 0.68 -12.99
N SER A 66 -10.58 0.18 -13.48
CA SER A 66 -10.69 -0.69 -14.67
C SER A 66 -9.76 -1.92 -14.65
N THR A 67 -9.57 -2.57 -15.81
CA THR A 67 -8.67 -3.72 -15.97
C THR A 67 -7.17 -3.40 -15.88
N LYS A 68 -6.80 -2.12 -15.69
CA LYS A 68 -5.40 -1.67 -15.66
C LYS A 68 -4.69 -1.95 -14.35
N GLU A 69 -5.44 -2.11 -13.25
CA GLU A 69 -4.86 -2.36 -11.91
C GLU A 69 -4.00 -3.62 -11.86
N ASP A 70 -4.41 -4.69 -12.55
CA ASP A 70 -3.68 -5.97 -12.55
C ASP A 70 -2.33 -5.85 -13.26
N LEU A 71 -2.31 -5.18 -14.41
CA LEU A 71 -1.09 -4.91 -15.15
C LEU A 71 -0.15 -4.03 -14.33
N TYR A 72 -0.67 -2.98 -13.70
CA TYR A 72 0.12 -2.09 -12.85
C TYR A 72 0.73 -2.82 -11.65
N LEU A 73 -0.05 -3.68 -10.98
CA LEU A 73 0.46 -4.51 -9.89
C LEU A 73 1.52 -5.49 -10.37
N HIS A 74 1.36 -6.08 -11.55
CA HIS A 74 2.35 -6.96 -12.14
C HIS A 74 3.67 -6.23 -12.41
N SER A 75 3.62 -5.03 -13.00
CA SER A 75 4.80 -4.19 -13.20
C SER A 75 5.48 -3.79 -11.88
N LEU A 76 4.70 -3.45 -10.85
CA LEU A 76 5.23 -3.19 -9.50
C LEU A 76 6.00 -4.39 -8.95
N LYS A 77 5.43 -5.60 -9.04
CA LYS A 77 6.08 -6.82 -8.56
C LYS A 77 7.41 -7.05 -9.27
N ILE A 78 7.41 -7.00 -10.60
CA ILE A 78 8.63 -7.21 -11.40
C ILE A 78 9.69 -6.16 -11.06
N GLY A 79 9.33 -4.87 -11.15
CA GLY A 79 10.28 -3.77 -10.96
C GLY A 79 10.93 -3.80 -9.59
N TYR A 80 10.13 -3.89 -8.52
CA TYR A 80 10.67 -3.88 -7.16
C TYR A 80 11.45 -5.16 -6.83
N GLN A 81 10.98 -6.33 -7.25
CA GLN A 81 11.68 -7.59 -6.96
C GLN A 81 13.02 -7.65 -7.69
N GLN A 82 13.07 -7.31 -8.98
CA GLN A 82 14.31 -7.32 -9.74
C GLN A 82 15.33 -6.33 -9.16
N SER A 83 14.93 -5.06 -8.95
CA SER A 83 15.86 -4.05 -8.44
C SER A 83 16.39 -4.37 -7.04
N LEU A 84 15.56 -4.90 -6.14
CA LEU A 84 16.01 -5.23 -4.79
C LEU A 84 16.88 -6.48 -4.74
N LEU A 85 16.58 -7.49 -5.56
CA LEU A 85 17.42 -8.70 -5.66
C LEU A 85 18.77 -8.38 -6.29
N GLU A 86 18.80 -7.58 -7.35
CA GLU A 86 20.04 -7.10 -7.99
C GLU A 86 20.88 -6.27 -7.02
N TYR A 87 20.26 -5.37 -6.26
CA TYR A 87 20.93 -4.60 -5.22
C TYR A 87 21.55 -5.50 -4.14
N CYS A 88 20.81 -6.53 -3.69
CA CYS A 88 21.31 -7.52 -2.72
C CYS A 88 22.50 -8.32 -3.28
N HIS A 89 22.43 -8.74 -4.54
CA HIS A 89 23.55 -9.41 -5.22
C HIS A 89 24.76 -8.48 -5.36
N ALA A 90 24.57 -7.24 -5.77
CA ALA A 90 25.65 -6.26 -5.87
C ALA A 90 26.35 -6.04 -4.53
N LEU A 91 25.58 -5.81 -3.44
CA LEU A 91 26.13 -5.64 -2.10
C LEU A 91 26.93 -6.86 -1.62
N SER A 92 26.42 -8.07 -1.86
CA SER A 92 27.13 -9.30 -1.44
C SER A 92 28.44 -9.52 -2.21
N SER A 93 28.55 -9.04 -3.46
CA SER A 93 29.80 -9.07 -4.22
C SER A 93 30.81 -8.00 -3.76
N LEU A 94 30.34 -6.84 -3.31
CA LEU A 94 31.18 -5.75 -2.79
C LEU A 94 31.70 -6.02 -1.37
N PHE A 95 30.95 -6.77 -0.57
CA PHE A 95 31.29 -7.13 0.82
C PHE A 95 31.19 -8.64 1.04
N PRO A 96 32.17 -9.44 0.56
CA PRO A 96 32.16 -10.87 0.77
C PRO A 96 32.32 -11.17 2.27
N MET A 97 31.33 -11.86 2.85
CA MET A 97 31.41 -12.34 4.23
C MET A 97 32.61 -13.28 4.40
N PRO A 98 33.40 -13.17 5.50
CA PRO A 98 34.52 -14.05 5.73
C PRO A 98 34.03 -15.49 5.83
N ARG A 99 34.53 -16.36 4.93
CA ARG A 99 34.29 -17.81 5.04
C ARG A 99 34.99 -18.31 6.28
N SER A 100 34.22 -18.77 7.26
CA SER A 100 34.73 -19.55 8.39
C SER A 100 35.24 -20.89 7.84
N THR A 101 36.54 -20.98 7.59
CA THR A 101 37.20 -22.26 7.36
C THR A 101 37.31 -22.98 8.70
N SER A 102 36.55 -24.06 8.90
CA SER A 102 36.84 -25.04 9.96
C SER A 102 37.82 -26.08 9.44
#